data_AF-V3ZTT4-F1
#
_entry.id   AF-V3ZTT4-F1
#
_cell.length_a   1.000
_cell.length_b   1.000
_cell.length_c   1.000
_cell.angle_alpha   90.00
_cell.angle_beta   90.00
_cell.angle_gamma   90.00
#
_symmetry.space_group_name_H-M   'P 1'
#
loop_
_entity.id
_entity.type
_entity.pdbx_description
1 polymer ?
#
loop_
_entity_poly.entity_id
_entity_poly.type
_entity_poly.pdbx_seq_one_letter_code
_entity_poly.pdbx_strand_id
1 'polypeptide(L)'
;MSFYDVTQNETPDPNVLYCFILGLPLPFSTRLPSLQQPVSNSQITQDKAYLWLNYCLLLELQGDIHECNEMYETALSSTCKASELCKLWVGYAEFICRQIEQNTDNTGPSNQLLHIITRSITSMPTKFHPAWCEDRLQVNYNHVNGLIDYYLCRLPSNDHMTMLEKYHHMMPDNVDLLIRTCEEGLRRGEYYRVSSLTNTAVYDQVANIDFWKMVVSLKLREGRYKEFLLFEVTQKDEEGVQKILSESEEYGLNIKGFVATISS
;
A
#
# COMPACT_ATOMS: atom_id res chain seq x y z
N MET A 1 -27.96 -26.54 -8.91
CA MET A 1 -28.60 -26.75 -7.59
C MET A 1 -29.34 -25.48 -7.24
N SER A 2 -30.66 -25.55 -7.10
CA SER A 2 -31.51 -24.40 -6.77
C SER A 2 -31.61 -24.29 -5.25
N PHE A 3 -31.28 -23.12 -4.69
CA PHE A 3 -31.26 -22.84 -3.26
C PHE A 3 -32.62 -22.37 -2.69
N TYR A 4 -33.71 -22.46 -3.47
CA TYR A 4 -35.04 -21.98 -3.05
C TYR A 4 -36.15 -22.98 -3.36
N ASP A 5 -37.16 -23.00 -2.48
CA ASP A 5 -38.42 -23.72 -2.63
C ASP A 5 -39.38 -22.85 -3.48
N VAL A 6 -39.54 -23.19 -4.75
CA VAL A 6 -40.19 -22.35 -5.79
C VAL A 6 -41.72 -22.50 -5.72
N THR A 7 -42.33 -22.19 -4.58
CA THR A 7 -43.80 -22.30 -4.39
C THR A 7 -44.52 -20.95 -4.33
N GLN A 8 -43.83 -19.81 -4.53
CA GLN A 8 -44.47 -18.49 -4.61
C GLN A 8 -43.92 -17.70 -5.81
N ASN A 9 -44.82 -17.10 -6.59
CA ASN A 9 -44.63 -16.44 -7.89
C ASN A 9 -43.85 -15.10 -7.84
N GLU A 10 -43.10 -14.82 -6.77
CA GLU A 10 -42.30 -13.61 -6.64
C GLU A 10 -40.83 -13.98 -6.80
N THR A 11 -40.15 -13.40 -7.79
CA THR A 11 -38.70 -13.53 -7.94
C THR A 11 -38.03 -12.90 -6.71
N PRO A 12 -37.31 -13.66 -5.87
CA PRO A 12 -36.71 -13.12 -4.67
C PRO A 12 -35.65 -12.08 -5.05
N ASP A 13 -35.73 -10.89 -4.46
CA ASP A 13 -34.76 -9.82 -4.67
C ASP A 13 -33.44 -10.15 -3.92
N PRO A 14 -32.31 -10.35 -4.62
CA PRO A 14 -31.03 -10.63 -3.99
C PRO A 14 -30.54 -9.48 -3.09
N ASN A 15 -30.94 -8.23 -3.34
CA ASN A 15 -30.55 -7.08 -2.51
C ASN A 15 -31.13 -7.20 -1.10
N VAL A 16 -32.38 -7.62 -0.99
CA VAL A 16 -33.06 -7.88 0.30
C VAL A 16 -32.31 -8.94 1.12
N LEU A 17 -31.77 -9.98 0.45
CA LEU A 17 -31.00 -11.02 1.11
C LEU A 17 -29.68 -10.46 1.68
N TYR A 18 -28.93 -9.69 0.89
CA TYR A 18 -27.70 -9.07 1.36
C TYR A 18 -27.96 -8.10 2.50
N CYS A 19 -28.99 -7.25 2.39
CA CYS A 19 -29.38 -6.35 3.47
C CYS A 19 -29.69 -7.10 4.77
N PHE A 20 -30.43 -8.21 4.68
CA PHE A 20 -30.71 -9.05 5.84
C PHE A 20 -29.44 -9.66 6.45
N ILE A 21 -28.57 -10.26 5.64
CA ILE A 21 -27.35 -10.93 6.12
C ILE A 21 -26.36 -9.93 6.72
N LEU A 22 -26.25 -8.74 6.14
CA LEU A 22 -25.33 -7.68 6.58
C LEU A 22 -25.90 -6.81 7.71
N GLY A 23 -27.18 -6.99 8.08
CA GLY A 23 -27.85 -6.25 9.14
C GLY A 23 -28.23 -4.82 8.75
N LEU A 24 -28.45 -4.57 7.46
CA LEU A 24 -28.93 -3.29 6.93
C LEU A 24 -30.45 -3.14 7.15
N PRO A 25 -30.96 -1.89 7.25
CA PRO A 25 -32.38 -1.65 7.42
C PRO A 25 -33.19 -2.18 6.23
N LEU A 26 -34.28 -2.89 6.53
CA LEU A 26 -35.21 -3.44 5.54
C LEU A 26 -36.53 -2.67 5.57
N PRO A 27 -37.20 -2.46 4.42
CA PRO A 27 -38.56 -1.95 4.38
C PRO A 27 -39.50 -2.85 5.19
N PHE A 28 -40.37 -2.26 6.01
CA PHE A 28 -41.26 -2.96 6.95
C PHE A 28 -42.20 -3.98 6.29
N SER A 29 -42.44 -3.89 4.98
CA SER A 29 -43.30 -4.77 4.19
C SER A 29 -42.59 -6.01 3.63
N THR A 30 -41.29 -6.17 3.87
CA THR A 30 -40.49 -7.21 3.22
C THR A 30 -40.63 -8.55 3.92
N ARG A 31 -41.12 -9.57 3.20
CA ARG A 31 -41.20 -10.95 3.70
C ARG A 31 -39.99 -11.74 3.21
N LEU A 32 -39.08 -12.07 4.12
CA LEU A 32 -37.91 -12.87 3.79
C LEU A 32 -38.30 -14.34 3.53
N PRO A 33 -37.79 -14.96 2.46
CA PRO A 33 -37.89 -16.41 2.28
C PRO A 33 -37.23 -17.15 3.44
N SER A 34 -37.81 -18.27 3.86
CA SER A 34 -37.21 -19.14 4.87
C SER A 34 -35.90 -19.74 4.33
N LEU A 35 -34.80 -19.55 5.05
CA LEU A 35 -33.51 -20.17 4.71
C LEU A 35 -33.65 -21.70 4.73
N GLN A 36 -33.20 -22.36 3.66
CA GLN A 36 -33.23 -23.84 3.57
C GLN A 36 -32.33 -24.50 4.64
N GLN A 37 -31.28 -23.81 5.08
CA GLN A 37 -30.41 -24.23 6.17
C GLN A 37 -30.07 -23.03 7.07
N PRO A 38 -30.02 -23.21 8.40
CA PRO A 38 -29.59 -22.15 9.30
C PRO A 38 -28.09 -21.87 9.07
N VAL A 39 -27.78 -20.72 8.47
CA VAL A 39 -26.39 -20.25 8.37
C VAL A 39 -25.96 -19.80 9.76
N SER A 40 -24.79 -20.25 10.22
CA SER A 40 -24.31 -19.84 11.55
C SER A 40 -23.81 -18.39 11.52
N ASN A 41 -24.14 -17.63 12.56
CA ASN A 41 -23.66 -16.24 12.70
C ASN A 41 -22.12 -16.15 12.70
N SER A 42 -21.42 -17.21 13.11
CA SER A 42 -19.97 -17.27 13.08
C SER A 42 -19.42 -17.32 11.65
N GLN A 43 -20.05 -18.07 10.75
CA GLN A 43 -19.69 -18.12 9.32
C GLN A 43 -19.92 -16.75 8.65
N ILE A 44 -21.07 -16.12 8.91
CA ILE A 44 -21.37 -14.78 8.39
C ILE A 44 -20.32 -13.76 8.87
N THR A 45 -19.93 -13.84 10.14
CA THR A 45 -18.91 -12.94 10.70
C THR A 45 -17.52 -13.19 10.10
N GLN A 46 -17.20 -14.44 9.76
CA GLN A 46 -15.94 -14.81 9.13
C GLN A 46 -15.85 -14.31 7.68
N ASP A 47 -16.95 -14.41 6.94
CA ASP A 47 -17.01 -14.06 5.51
C ASP A 47 -17.59 -12.66 5.26
N LYS A 48 -17.78 -11.86 6.30
CA LYS A 48 -18.44 -10.55 6.26
C LYS A 48 -17.87 -9.62 5.19
N ALA A 49 -16.55 -9.57 5.06
CA ALA A 49 -15.88 -8.74 4.05
C ALA A 49 -16.22 -9.19 2.62
N TYR A 50 -16.28 -10.50 2.37
CA TYR A 50 -16.65 -11.03 1.05
C TYR A 50 -18.13 -10.81 0.74
N LEU A 51 -19.00 -10.91 1.75
CA LEU A 51 -20.41 -10.59 1.60
C LEU A 51 -20.62 -9.12 1.20
N TRP A 52 -19.89 -8.19 1.82
CA TRP A 52 -19.87 -6.79 1.42
C TRP A 52 -19.38 -6.59 -0.02
N LEU A 53 -18.25 -7.20 -0.38
CA LEU A 53 -17.70 -7.10 -1.75
C LEU A 53 -18.66 -7.63 -2.81
N ASN A 54 -19.29 -8.78 -2.54
CA ASN A 54 -20.27 -9.36 -3.44
C ASN A 54 -21.52 -8.49 -3.56
N TYR A 55 -21.96 -7.86 -2.47
CA TYR A 55 -23.10 -6.95 -2.51
C TYR A 55 -22.79 -5.70 -3.31
N CYS A 56 -21.62 -5.08 -3.10
CA CYS A 56 -21.19 -3.92 -3.89
C CYS A 56 -21.07 -4.27 -5.38
N LEU A 57 -20.54 -5.45 -5.71
CA LEU A 57 -20.47 -5.94 -7.10
C LEU A 57 -21.86 -6.15 -7.70
N LEU A 58 -22.82 -6.68 -6.94
CA LEU A 58 -24.21 -6.82 -7.41
C LEU A 58 -24.81 -5.47 -7.75
N LEU A 59 -24.66 -4.47 -6.88
CA LEU A 59 -25.14 -3.10 -7.12
C LEU A 59 -24.47 -2.47 -8.34
N GLU A 60 -23.16 -2.65 -8.49
CA GLU A 60 -22.41 -2.21 -9.67
C GLU A 60 -22.97 -2.82 -10.96
N LEU A 61 -23.24 -4.14 -10.96
CA LEU A 61 -23.81 -4.85 -12.12
C LEU A 61 -25.27 -4.44 -12.41
N GLN A 62 -26.02 -4.00 -11.41
CA GLN A 62 -27.36 -3.44 -11.56
C GLN A 62 -27.35 -1.98 -12.05
N GLY A 63 -26.17 -1.34 -12.06
CA GLY A 63 -25.99 0.06 -12.46
C GLY A 63 -26.25 1.06 -11.33
N ASP A 64 -26.41 0.61 -10.09
CA ASP A 64 -26.62 1.49 -8.93
C ASP A 64 -25.29 1.95 -8.32
N ILE A 65 -24.62 2.84 -9.04
CA ILE A 65 -23.30 3.36 -8.67
C ILE A 65 -23.34 4.16 -7.36
N HIS A 66 -24.44 4.87 -7.10
CA HIS A 66 -24.57 5.68 -5.89
C HIS A 66 -24.70 4.80 -4.65
N GLU A 67 -25.62 3.84 -4.67
CA GLU A 67 -25.80 2.88 -3.58
C GLU A 67 -24.52 2.06 -3.36
N CYS A 68 -23.83 1.66 -4.45
CA CYS A 68 -22.56 0.94 -4.36
C CYS A 68 -21.50 1.73 -3.57
N ASN A 69 -21.37 3.05 -3.80
CA ASN A 69 -20.47 3.90 -3.01
C ASN A 69 -20.86 3.93 -1.53
N GLU A 70 -22.16 4.11 -1.22
CA GLU A 70 -22.64 4.14 0.16
C GLU A 70 -22.41 2.80 0.89
N MET A 71 -22.54 1.69 0.16
CA MET A 71 -22.29 0.35 0.70
C MET A 71 -20.80 0.12 0.97
N TYR A 72 -19.89 0.63 0.14
CA TYR A 72 -18.46 0.61 0.48
C TYR A 72 -18.15 1.42 1.76
N GLU A 73 -18.74 2.61 1.92
CA GLU A 73 -18.56 3.42 3.14
C GLU A 73 -19.13 2.73 4.39
N THR A 74 -20.29 2.08 4.23
CA THR A 74 -20.92 1.30 5.31
C THR A 74 -20.11 0.05 5.65
N ALA A 75 -19.54 -0.62 4.64
CA ALA A 75 -18.66 -1.76 4.84
C ALA A 75 -17.39 -1.38 5.60
N LEU A 76 -16.75 -0.25 5.23
CA LEU A 76 -15.55 0.25 5.89
C LEU A 76 -15.81 0.66 7.33
N SER A 77 -16.95 1.30 7.62
CA SER A 77 -17.30 1.70 8.99
C SER A 77 -17.74 0.52 9.89
N SER A 78 -18.25 -0.57 9.30
CA SER A 78 -18.74 -1.74 10.05
C SER A 78 -17.71 -2.87 10.23
N THR A 79 -16.49 -2.69 9.71
CA THR A 79 -15.43 -3.70 9.71
C THR A 79 -14.28 -3.29 10.62
N CYS A 80 -13.91 -4.16 11.57
CA CYS A 80 -12.87 -3.85 12.55
C CYS A 80 -11.52 -4.55 12.29
N LYS A 81 -11.50 -5.64 11.51
CA LYS A 81 -10.25 -6.40 11.29
C LYS A 81 -9.42 -5.75 10.17
N ALA A 82 -8.13 -5.57 10.44
CA ALA A 82 -7.16 -4.99 9.49
C ALA A 82 -7.16 -5.68 8.11
N SER A 83 -7.16 -7.02 8.10
CA SER A 83 -7.12 -7.83 6.88
C SER A 83 -8.42 -7.73 6.06
N GLU A 84 -9.56 -7.53 6.73
CA GLU A 84 -10.86 -7.34 6.09
C GLU A 84 -10.99 -5.92 5.53
N LEU A 85 -10.55 -4.91 6.29
CA LEU A 85 -10.49 -3.51 5.84
C LEU A 85 -9.62 -3.36 4.59
N CYS A 86 -8.46 -4.03 4.55
CA CYS A 86 -7.62 -4.03 3.36
C CYS A 86 -8.39 -4.51 2.12
N LYS A 87 -9.10 -5.64 2.21
CA LYS A 87 -9.84 -6.20 1.08
C LYS A 87 -10.92 -5.23 0.60
N LEU A 88 -11.61 -4.56 1.52
CA LEU A 88 -12.62 -3.57 1.19
C LEU A 88 -12.01 -2.35 0.49
N TRP A 89 -10.88 -1.85 0.97
CA TRP A 89 -10.16 -0.74 0.33
C TRP A 89 -9.69 -1.05 -1.09
N VAL A 90 -9.14 -2.25 -1.30
CA VAL A 90 -8.76 -2.72 -2.64
C VAL A 90 -9.97 -2.83 -3.54
N GLY A 91 -11.05 -3.48 -3.08
CA GLY A 91 -12.29 -3.60 -3.85
C GLY A 91 -12.88 -2.24 -4.22
N TYR A 92 -12.83 -1.26 -3.29
CA TYR A 92 -13.32 0.09 -3.55
C TYR A 92 -12.45 0.82 -4.58
N ALA A 93 -11.12 0.74 -4.47
CA ALA A 93 -10.22 1.33 -5.45
C ALA A 93 -10.40 0.72 -6.86
N GLU A 94 -10.62 -0.60 -6.95
CA GLU A 94 -10.91 -1.27 -8.22
C GLU A 94 -12.26 -0.86 -8.81
N PHE A 95 -13.30 -0.73 -7.98
CA PHE A 95 -14.60 -0.20 -8.38
C PHE A 95 -14.45 1.19 -8.99
N ILE A 96 -13.78 2.11 -8.28
CA ILE A 96 -13.54 3.47 -8.78
C ILE A 96 -12.79 3.41 -10.12
N CYS A 97 -11.78 2.54 -10.25
CA CYS A 97 -11.05 2.37 -11.51
C CYS A 97 -11.94 1.93 -12.68
N ARG A 98 -12.83 0.95 -12.47
CA ARG A 98 -13.80 0.55 -13.48
C ARG A 98 -14.73 1.70 -13.87
N GLN A 99 -15.11 2.56 -12.90
CA GLN A 99 -15.88 3.77 -13.19
C GLN A 99 -15.07 4.80 -13.99
N ILE A 100 -13.76 4.96 -13.75
CA ILE A 100 -12.88 5.82 -14.57
C ILE A 100 -12.85 5.31 -16.01
N GLU A 101 -12.64 4.01 -16.20
CA GLU A 101 -12.50 3.40 -17.53
C GLU A 101 -13.78 3.52 -18.37
N GLN A 102 -14.95 3.56 -17.71
CA GLN A 102 -16.25 3.70 -18.37
C GLN A 102 -16.62 5.17 -18.67
N ASN A 103 -16.08 6.13 -17.93
CA ASN A 103 -16.38 7.56 -18.10
C ASN A 103 -15.29 8.26 -18.95
N THR A 104 -15.66 8.71 -20.16
CA THR A 104 -14.74 9.38 -21.10
C THR A 104 -14.28 10.79 -20.67
N ASP A 105 -14.93 11.37 -19.65
CA ASP A 105 -14.59 12.70 -19.12
C ASP A 105 -13.45 12.60 -18.09
N ASN A 106 -12.23 12.64 -18.62
CA ASN A 106 -10.92 12.33 -17.99
C ASN A 106 -10.46 13.18 -16.78
N THR A 107 -11.29 14.02 -16.15
CA THR A 107 -10.81 15.01 -15.14
C THR A 107 -11.35 14.82 -13.73
N GLY A 108 -12.52 14.22 -13.55
CA GLY A 108 -13.11 13.91 -12.23
C GLY A 108 -12.61 12.62 -11.54
N PRO A 109 -12.42 11.50 -12.26
CA PRO A 109 -12.23 10.21 -11.61
C PRO A 109 -10.83 9.99 -11.00
N SER A 110 -9.79 10.67 -11.51
CA SER A 110 -8.42 10.57 -11.00
C SER A 110 -8.27 11.16 -9.57
N ASN A 111 -9.04 12.22 -9.27
CA ASN A 111 -9.10 12.82 -7.94
C ASN A 111 -9.81 11.93 -6.93
N GLN A 112 -10.86 11.21 -7.37
CA GLN A 112 -11.58 10.27 -6.51
C GLN A 112 -10.70 9.09 -6.14
N LEU A 113 -9.97 8.52 -7.10
CA LEU A 113 -9.01 7.45 -6.82
C LEU A 113 -7.91 7.94 -5.86
N LEU A 114 -7.34 9.13 -6.10
CA LEU A 114 -6.36 9.73 -5.19
C LEU A 114 -6.91 9.90 -3.76
N HIS A 115 -8.16 10.35 -3.63
CA HIS A 115 -8.83 10.49 -2.34
C HIS A 115 -8.97 9.13 -1.63
N ILE A 116 -9.40 8.09 -2.34
CA ILE A 116 -9.50 6.73 -1.80
C ILE A 116 -8.14 6.21 -1.33
N ILE A 117 -7.10 6.34 -2.15
CA ILE A 117 -5.74 5.93 -1.77
C ILE A 117 -5.27 6.69 -0.53
N THR A 118 -5.42 8.02 -0.52
CA THR A 118 -4.99 8.86 0.62
C THR A 118 -5.74 8.48 1.90
N ARG A 119 -7.06 8.25 1.82
CA ARG A 119 -7.87 7.84 2.97
C ARG A 119 -7.54 6.43 3.44
N SER A 120 -7.22 5.51 2.53
CA SER A 120 -6.78 4.16 2.88
C SER A 120 -5.47 4.19 3.67
N ILE A 121 -4.51 5.02 3.24
CA ILE A 121 -3.21 5.19 3.91
C ILE A 121 -3.38 5.69 5.36
N THR A 122 -4.28 6.65 5.58
CA THR A 122 -4.44 7.27 6.92
C THR A 122 -5.32 6.47 7.87
N SER A 123 -6.24 5.66 7.35
CA SER A 123 -7.21 4.93 8.18
C SER A 123 -6.84 3.47 8.44
N MET A 124 -5.91 2.90 7.67
CA MET A 124 -5.57 1.48 7.82
C MET A 124 -4.68 1.23 9.04
N PRO A 125 -5.00 0.21 9.86
CA PRO A 125 -4.10 -0.27 10.90
C PRO A 125 -2.90 -0.97 10.25
N THR A 126 -1.73 -0.34 10.35
CA THR A 126 -0.46 -0.87 9.82
C THR A 126 0.38 -1.56 10.89
N LYS A 127 0.01 -1.43 12.17
CA LYS A 127 0.70 -2.02 13.32
C LYS A 127 -0.17 -3.11 13.95
N PHE A 128 0.39 -4.29 14.16
CA PHE A 128 -0.32 -5.45 14.72
C PHE A 128 0.58 -6.27 15.64
N HIS A 129 -0.03 -7.00 16.57
CA HIS A 129 0.70 -7.96 17.41
C HIS A 129 0.80 -9.30 16.67
N PRO A 130 2.01 -9.84 16.44
CA PRO A 130 2.16 -11.17 15.87
C PRO A 130 1.67 -12.24 16.85
N ALA A 131 1.10 -13.32 16.32
CA ALA A 131 0.51 -14.39 17.13
C ALA A 131 1.51 -15.10 18.07
N TRP A 132 2.81 -14.97 17.82
CA TRP A 132 3.88 -15.56 18.61
C TRP A 132 4.57 -14.58 19.57
N CYS A 133 4.19 -13.29 19.60
CA CYS A 133 4.80 -12.30 20.49
C CYS A 133 3.88 -11.10 20.73
N GLU A 134 3.31 -10.99 21.93
CA GLU A 134 2.46 -9.85 22.31
C GLU A 134 3.27 -8.59 22.63
N ASP A 135 4.55 -8.72 23.02
CA ASP A 135 5.36 -7.58 23.45
C ASP A 135 5.93 -6.72 22.30
N ARG A 136 5.77 -7.15 21.04
CA ARG A 136 6.37 -6.47 19.89
C ARG A 136 5.36 -6.21 18.78
N LEU A 137 5.00 -4.93 18.59
CA LEU A 137 4.23 -4.48 17.44
C LEU A 137 5.04 -4.69 16.16
N GLN A 138 4.48 -5.44 15.22
CA GLN A 138 4.98 -5.54 13.85
C GLN A 138 4.26 -4.55 12.97
N VAL A 139 5.00 -3.98 12.01
CA VAL A 139 4.45 -3.09 11.00
C VAL A 139 4.36 -3.84 9.67
N ASN A 140 3.23 -3.74 8.97
CA ASN A 140 3.03 -4.34 7.65
C ASN A 140 2.35 -3.32 6.73
N TYR A 141 3.10 -2.92 5.70
CA TYR A 141 2.64 -1.98 4.69
C TYR A 141 2.28 -2.66 3.35
N ASN A 142 2.39 -3.99 3.22
CA ASN A 142 2.22 -4.69 1.94
C ASN A 142 0.90 -4.34 1.25
N HIS A 143 -0.17 -4.25 2.03
CA HIS A 143 -1.50 -3.91 1.55
C HIS A 143 -1.59 -2.48 1.00
N VAL A 144 -0.99 -1.52 1.73
CA VAL A 144 -0.97 -0.12 1.34
C VAL A 144 -0.03 0.09 0.16
N ASN A 145 1.11 -0.61 0.13
CA ASN A 145 2.06 -0.58 -0.99
C ASN A 145 1.41 -1.12 -2.27
N GLY A 146 0.64 -2.20 -2.19
CA GLY A 146 -0.11 -2.72 -3.34
C GLY A 146 -1.15 -1.74 -3.89
N LEU A 147 -1.84 -1.00 -3.02
CA LEU A 147 -2.76 0.08 -3.41
C LEU A 147 -2.02 1.24 -4.08
N ILE A 148 -0.85 1.63 -3.56
CA ILE A 148 0.01 2.65 -4.16
C ILE A 148 0.49 2.19 -5.54
N ASP A 149 0.95 0.94 -5.68
CA ASP A 149 1.38 0.36 -6.97
C ASP A 149 0.25 0.43 -8.00
N TYR A 150 -0.96 0.05 -7.60
CA TYR A 150 -2.12 0.11 -8.46
C TYR A 150 -2.44 1.53 -8.94
N TYR A 151 -2.26 2.53 -8.07
CA TYR A 151 -2.45 3.93 -8.44
C TYR A 151 -1.32 4.47 -9.33
N LEU A 152 -0.06 4.17 -9.01
CA LEU A 152 1.10 4.61 -9.80
C LEU A 152 1.08 4.07 -11.23
N CYS A 153 0.64 2.83 -11.44
CA CYS A 153 0.47 2.25 -12.79
C CYS A 153 -0.47 3.06 -13.71
N ARG A 154 -1.32 3.93 -13.15
CA ARG A 154 -2.27 4.77 -13.89
C ARG A 154 -1.81 6.22 -14.04
N LEU A 155 -0.75 6.60 -13.35
CA LEU A 155 -0.17 7.94 -13.45
C LEU A 155 0.94 7.98 -14.51
N PRO A 156 1.13 9.14 -15.16
CA PRO A 156 2.34 9.38 -15.93
C PRO A 156 3.56 9.20 -15.04
N SER A 157 4.63 8.58 -15.58
CA SER A 157 5.83 8.32 -14.79
C SER A 157 6.38 9.58 -14.12
N ASN A 158 6.24 10.75 -14.75
CA ASN A 158 6.69 12.04 -14.22
C ASN A 158 6.15 12.38 -12.82
N ASP A 159 4.98 11.86 -12.45
CA ASP A 159 4.37 12.14 -11.16
C ASP A 159 4.76 11.11 -10.09
N HIS A 160 5.39 10.00 -10.47
CA HIS A 160 5.65 8.86 -9.56
C HIS A 160 6.50 9.26 -8.37
N MET A 161 7.62 9.96 -8.60
CA MET A 161 8.52 10.37 -7.51
C MET A 161 7.81 11.29 -6.51
N THR A 162 7.08 12.29 -7.01
CA THR A 162 6.32 13.24 -6.17
C THR A 162 5.26 12.52 -5.34
N MET A 163 4.55 11.55 -5.92
CA MET A 163 3.53 10.79 -5.20
C MET A 163 4.13 9.83 -4.18
N LEU A 164 5.23 9.15 -4.52
CA LEU A 164 5.97 8.29 -3.61
C LEU A 164 6.49 9.07 -2.39
N GLU A 165 7.09 10.25 -2.60
CA GLU A 165 7.52 11.15 -1.50
C GLU A 165 6.34 11.56 -0.61
N LYS A 166 5.21 11.94 -1.21
CA LYS A 166 3.99 12.31 -0.47
C LYS A 166 3.51 11.15 0.40
N TYR A 167 3.44 9.94 -0.13
CA TYR A 167 2.98 8.78 0.62
C TYR A 167 3.99 8.34 1.69
N HIS A 168 5.29 8.48 1.44
CA HIS A 168 6.31 8.24 2.46
C HIS A 168 6.18 9.24 3.61
N HIS A 169 5.91 10.52 3.34
CA HIS A 169 5.67 11.51 4.39
C HIS A 169 4.47 11.15 5.29
N MET A 170 3.45 10.49 4.73
CA MET A 170 2.30 9.99 5.49
C MET A 170 2.62 8.71 6.27
N MET A 171 3.64 7.95 5.87
CA MET A 171 4.05 6.67 6.48
C MET A 171 5.59 6.61 6.63
N PRO A 172 6.18 7.38 7.55
CA PRO A 172 7.64 7.49 7.68
C PRO A 172 8.32 6.16 8.05
N ASP A 173 7.62 5.27 8.76
CA ASP A 173 8.13 3.93 9.14
C ASP A 173 8.16 2.94 7.95
N ASN A 174 7.64 3.32 6.77
CA ASN A 174 7.57 2.45 5.59
C ASN A 174 8.88 2.52 4.76
N VAL A 175 9.86 1.69 5.15
CA VAL A 175 11.18 1.67 4.51
C VAL A 175 11.13 1.18 3.05
N ASP A 176 10.24 0.24 2.73
CA ASP A 176 10.05 -0.23 1.35
C ASP A 176 9.66 0.93 0.42
N LEU A 177 8.73 1.76 0.88
CA LEU A 177 8.30 2.94 0.13
C LEU A 177 9.42 3.98 -0.01
N LEU A 178 10.24 4.18 1.03
CA LEU A 178 11.43 5.05 0.97
C LEU A 178 12.44 4.56 -0.07
N ILE A 179 12.79 3.27 -0.04
CA ILE A 179 13.71 2.65 -1.01
C ILE A 179 13.18 2.85 -2.43
N ARG A 180 11.90 2.54 -2.68
CA ARG A 180 11.25 2.75 -3.98
C ARG A 180 11.27 4.21 -4.44
N THR A 181 11.06 5.15 -3.51
CA THR A 181 11.15 6.59 -3.79
C THR A 181 12.56 6.97 -4.26
N CYS A 182 13.58 6.48 -3.57
CA CYS A 182 14.96 6.73 -3.91
C CYS A 182 15.37 6.08 -5.24
N GLU A 183 14.92 4.84 -5.52
CA GLU A 183 15.14 4.17 -6.81
C GLU A 183 14.51 4.92 -7.98
N GLU A 184 13.29 5.43 -7.82
CA GLU A 184 12.63 6.26 -8.81
C GLU A 184 13.43 7.54 -9.09
N GLY A 185 13.87 8.23 -8.03
CA GLY A 185 14.71 9.43 -8.15
C GLY A 185 16.06 9.15 -8.82
N LEU A 186 16.69 8.02 -8.49
CA LEU A 186 17.94 7.57 -9.14
C LEU A 186 17.75 7.32 -10.63
N ARG A 187 16.65 6.65 -11.01
CA ARG A 187 16.29 6.38 -12.42
C ARG A 187 16.07 7.66 -13.20
N ARG A 188 15.54 8.70 -12.55
CA ARG A 188 15.30 10.04 -13.11
C ARG A 188 16.53 10.95 -13.11
N GLY A 189 17.61 10.56 -12.44
CA GLY A 189 18.81 11.39 -12.28
C GLY A 189 18.68 12.49 -11.23
N GLU A 190 17.70 12.40 -10.33
CA GLU A 190 17.42 13.41 -9.30
C GLU A 190 18.27 13.21 -8.03
N TYR A 191 19.59 13.10 -8.22
CA TYR A 191 20.55 12.72 -7.17
C TYR A 191 20.48 13.59 -5.91
N TYR A 192 20.31 14.90 -6.08
CA TYR A 192 20.22 15.83 -4.95
C TYR A 192 18.99 15.54 -4.06
N ARG A 193 17.82 15.27 -4.67
CA ARG A 193 16.61 14.95 -3.91
C ARG A 193 16.76 13.62 -3.17
N VAL A 194 17.31 12.61 -3.84
CA VAL A 194 17.58 11.30 -3.22
C VAL A 194 18.59 11.44 -2.06
N SER A 195 19.64 12.24 -2.23
CA SER A 195 20.61 12.52 -1.17
C SER A 195 19.98 13.23 0.02
N SER A 196 19.10 14.20 -0.23
CA SER A 196 18.35 14.87 0.84
C SER A 196 17.47 13.89 1.61
N LEU A 197 16.69 13.05 0.90
CA LEU A 197 15.80 12.04 1.50
C LEU A 197 16.58 11.06 2.37
N THR A 198 17.68 10.52 1.84
CA THR A 198 18.54 9.58 2.57
C THR A 198 19.20 10.21 3.79
N ASN A 199 19.71 11.44 3.69
CA ASN A 199 20.31 12.14 4.82
C ASN A 199 19.32 12.32 5.98
N THR A 200 18.05 12.59 5.68
CA THR A 200 17.01 12.68 6.71
C THR A 200 16.70 11.30 7.29
N ALA A 201 16.51 10.29 6.43
CA ALA A 201 16.05 8.98 6.86
C ALA A 201 17.11 8.12 7.58
N VAL A 202 18.41 8.39 7.39
CA VAL A 202 19.50 7.68 8.08
C VAL A 202 19.39 7.77 9.60
N TYR A 203 18.84 8.87 10.13
CA TYR A 203 18.64 9.03 11.58
C TYR A 203 17.48 8.18 12.12
N ASP A 204 16.50 7.88 11.27
CA ASP A 204 15.25 7.23 11.66
C ASP A 204 15.23 5.73 11.33
N GLN A 205 15.89 5.29 10.24
CA GLN A 205 15.75 3.96 9.64
C GLN A 205 16.95 3.03 9.86
N VAL A 206 17.32 2.83 11.13
CA VAL A 206 18.59 2.22 11.57
C VAL A 206 18.79 0.76 11.11
N ALA A 207 17.72 -0.02 10.85
CA ALA A 207 17.80 -1.49 10.75
C ALA A 207 17.46 -2.10 9.37
N ASN A 208 17.62 -1.38 8.25
CA ASN A 208 17.35 -1.94 6.91
C ASN A 208 18.61 -1.97 6.02
N ILE A 209 19.08 -3.18 5.69
CA ILE A 209 20.32 -3.41 4.93
C ILE A 209 20.24 -2.83 3.52
N ASP A 210 19.11 -2.98 2.83
CA ASP A 210 18.99 -2.54 1.44
C ASP A 210 18.94 -1.02 1.33
N PHE A 211 18.31 -0.36 2.30
CA PHE A 211 18.40 1.08 2.47
C PHE A 211 19.86 1.52 2.69
N TRP A 212 20.59 0.89 3.62
CA TRP A 212 21.99 1.23 3.88
C TRP A 212 22.89 1.04 2.65
N LYS A 213 22.73 -0.05 1.89
CA LYS A 213 23.47 -0.27 0.63
C LYS A 213 23.23 0.87 -0.36
N MET A 214 21.99 1.35 -0.46
CA MET A 214 21.64 2.46 -1.33
C MET A 214 22.29 3.77 -0.86
N VAL A 215 22.22 4.08 0.43
CA VAL A 215 22.86 5.25 1.03
C VAL A 215 24.37 5.24 0.78
N VAL A 216 25.04 4.11 1.04
CA VAL A 216 26.48 3.95 0.80
C VAL A 216 26.80 4.21 -0.67
N SER A 217 26.09 3.55 -1.58
CA SER A 217 26.30 3.70 -3.03
C SER A 217 26.14 5.16 -3.50
N LEU A 218 25.15 5.87 -2.95
CA LEU A 218 24.95 7.31 -3.19
C LEU A 218 26.12 8.15 -2.67
N LYS A 219 26.58 7.89 -1.44
CA LYS A 219 27.68 8.66 -0.84
C LYS A 219 29.02 8.42 -1.52
N LEU A 220 29.25 7.20 -2.01
CA LEU A 220 30.39 6.88 -2.87
C LEU A 220 30.34 7.71 -4.15
N ARG A 221 29.19 7.73 -4.82
CA ARG A 221 28.98 8.53 -6.04
C ARG A 221 29.14 10.05 -5.82
N GLU A 222 28.72 10.56 -4.67
CA GLU A 222 28.88 11.99 -4.31
C GLU A 222 30.32 12.39 -3.97
N GLY A 223 31.28 11.46 -3.97
CA GLY A 223 32.64 11.75 -3.55
C GLY A 223 32.81 11.89 -2.03
N ARG A 224 31.80 11.49 -1.24
CA ARG A 224 31.82 11.45 0.23
C ARG A 224 32.28 10.09 0.77
N TYR A 225 33.03 9.33 -0.04
CA TYR A 225 33.62 8.03 0.31
C TYR A 225 34.58 8.08 1.50
N LYS A 226 35.11 9.26 1.84
CA LYS A 226 36.15 9.42 2.88
C LYS A 226 35.71 8.94 4.26
N GLU A 227 34.45 9.18 4.63
CA GLU A 227 33.88 8.75 5.91
C GLU A 227 33.70 7.22 5.95
N PHE A 228 33.32 6.60 4.82
CA PHE A 228 33.13 5.15 4.67
C PHE A 228 34.45 4.39 4.58
N LEU A 229 35.43 4.90 3.82
CA LEU A 229 36.80 4.37 3.79
C LEU A 229 37.40 4.38 5.20
N LEU A 230 37.17 5.45 5.97
CA LEU A 230 37.63 5.52 7.34
C LEU A 230 36.94 4.46 8.22
N PHE A 231 35.63 4.25 8.07
CA PHE A 231 34.90 3.20 8.78
C PHE A 231 35.42 1.79 8.44
N GLU A 232 35.50 1.40 7.16
CA GLU A 232 35.96 0.06 6.77
C GLU A 232 37.43 -0.18 7.19
N VAL A 233 38.28 0.84 7.10
CA VAL A 233 39.66 0.78 7.62
C VAL A 233 39.66 0.58 9.15
N THR A 234 38.77 1.23 9.90
CA THR A 234 38.66 1.00 11.35
C THR A 234 38.19 -0.41 11.71
N GLN A 235 37.36 -1.03 10.86
CA GLN A 235 36.91 -2.42 11.01
C GLN A 235 37.92 -3.45 10.49
N LYS A 236 39.00 -3.01 9.83
CA LYS A 236 40.00 -3.87 9.16
C LYS A 236 39.38 -4.76 8.07
N ASP A 237 38.33 -4.30 7.40
CA ASP A 237 37.73 -4.99 6.26
C ASP A 237 38.45 -4.62 4.95
N GLU A 238 39.42 -5.44 4.55
CA GLU A 238 40.21 -5.21 3.35
C GLU A 238 39.39 -5.35 2.05
N GLU A 239 38.36 -6.21 2.04
CA GLU A 239 37.52 -6.45 0.86
C GLU A 239 36.55 -5.27 0.65
N GLY A 240 35.95 -4.78 1.73
CA GLY A 240 35.14 -3.56 1.73
C GLY A 240 35.92 -2.33 1.25
N VAL A 241 37.16 -2.16 1.71
CA VAL A 241 38.04 -1.06 1.27
C VAL A 241 38.36 -1.15 -0.23
N GLN A 242 38.72 -2.33 -0.74
CA GLN A 242 39.04 -2.49 -2.17
C GLN A 242 37.85 -2.22 -3.08
N LYS A 243 36.64 -2.64 -2.66
CA LYS A 243 35.41 -2.35 -3.38
C LYS A 243 35.16 -0.84 -3.48
N ILE A 244 35.26 -0.12 -2.36
CA ILE A 244 35.10 1.34 -2.32
C ILE A 244 36.12 2.05 -3.22
N LEU A 245 37.37 1.59 -3.24
CA LEU A 245 38.41 2.15 -4.10
C LEU A 245 38.09 1.94 -5.58
N SER A 246 37.68 0.74 -5.98
CA SER A 246 37.34 0.40 -7.37
C SER A 246 36.15 1.22 -7.90
N GLU A 247 35.07 1.33 -7.12
CA GLU A 247 33.88 2.11 -7.49
C GLU A 247 34.23 3.60 -7.57
N SER A 248 35.07 4.10 -6.66
CA SER A 248 35.46 5.51 -6.65
C SER A 248 36.36 5.89 -7.83
N GLU A 249 37.21 4.97 -8.33
CA GLU A 249 37.97 5.17 -9.58
C GLU A 249 37.06 5.16 -10.82
N GLU A 250 36.02 4.30 -10.84
CA GLU A 250 35.02 4.26 -11.91
C GLU A 250 34.24 5.58 -12.04
N TYR A 251 33.98 6.25 -10.92
CA TYR A 251 33.34 7.57 -10.88
C TYR A 251 34.32 8.75 -11.06
N GLY A 252 35.60 8.50 -11.35
CA GLY A 252 36.60 9.54 -11.63
C GLY A 252 37.00 10.38 -10.41
N LEU A 253 36.81 9.86 -9.20
CA LEU A 253 37.13 10.56 -7.95
C LEU A 253 38.64 10.47 -7.67
N ASN A 254 39.27 11.59 -7.26
CA ASN A 254 40.69 11.59 -6.89
C ASN A 254 40.87 11.15 -5.43
N ILE A 255 41.06 9.84 -5.24
CA ILE A 255 41.20 9.19 -3.92
C ILE A 255 42.66 9.08 -3.48
N LYS A 256 43.62 9.21 -4.40
CA LYS A 256 45.05 8.91 -4.16
C LYS A 256 45.65 9.73 -3.02
N GLY A 257 45.25 11.00 -2.89
CA GLY A 257 45.71 11.86 -1.80
C GLY A 257 45.18 11.45 -0.42
N PHE A 258 43.95 10.90 -0.36
CA PHE A 258 43.32 10.48 0.89
C PHE A 258 43.86 9.14 1.38
N VAL A 259 44.02 8.15 0.48
CA VAL A 259 44.63 6.85 0.82
C VAL A 259 46.04 7.04 1.37
N ALA A 260 46.84 7.94 0.77
CA ALA A 260 48.18 8.28 1.25
C ALA A 260 48.21 8.84 2.69
N THR A 261 47.11 9.42 3.17
CA THR A 261 47.00 9.98 4.53
C THR A 261 46.61 8.94 5.57
N ILE A 262 45.99 7.83 5.15
CA ILE A 262 45.54 6.75 6.04
C ILE A 262 46.59 5.63 6.13
N SER A 263 47.42 5.47 5.10
CA SER A 263 48.52 4.50 5.04
C SER A 263 49.84 4.98 5.68
N SER A 264 49.89 6.20 6.20
CA SER A 264 51.04 6.78 6.92
C SER A 264 50.86 6.65 8.43
#